data_AF-A0AAU1KE05-F1
#
_entry.id   AF-A0AAU1KE05-F1
#
_cell.length_a   1.000
_cell.length_b   1.000
_cell.length_c   1.000
_cell.angle_alpha   90.00
_cell.angle_beta   90.00
_cell.angle_gamma   90.00
#
_symmetry.space_group_name_H-M   'P 1'
#
loop_
_entity.id
_entity.type
_entity.pdbx_description
1 polymer ?
#
loop_
_entity_poly.entity_id
_entity_poly.type
_entity_poly.pdbx_seq_one_letter_code
_entity_poly.pdbx_strand_id
1 'polypeptide(L)'
;MHPTFADLALADWNDVDSVAKFSAEAFAAFDEDPDLLPRMLRSLRTDQHLRPMCESYDFMDKLVIHDDRESNIRIRVHLFRPGYFDRPHNHRWTFATKILSGSYVHRLYGRDDQLLEGADSDALEPLVQRVEGEGASYVLHHNSVHAVQADAGTASLLVRGPAAKDRLLFVDRAKRTSYWVYGAEHETPEQRRDKSMTDDQLDGAITRALALVGR
;
A
#
# COMPACT_ATOMS: atom_id res chain seq x y z
N MET A 1 -6.39 2.87 20.63
CA MET A 1 -6.75 2.86 19.20
C MET A 1 -7.45 4.20 18.92
N HIS A 2 -7.08 4.91 17.86
CA HIS A 2 -7.71 6.19 17.54
C HIS A 2 -9.15 5.95 17.03
N PRO A 3 -10.17 6.69 17.48
CA PRO A 3 -11.57 6.42 17.15
C PRO A 3 -11.85 6.43 15.64
N THR A 4 -11.21 7.33 14.89
CA THR A 4 -11.40 7.43 13.42
C THR A 4 -11.00 6.18 12.65
N PHE A 5 -10.19 5.27 13.24
CA PHE A 5 -9.85 4.01 12.58
C PHE A 5 -11.02 3.03 12.60
N ALA A 6 -11.90 3.09 13.61
CA ALA A 6 -13.12 2.28 13.65
C ALA A 6 -14.13 2.75 12.60
N ASP A 7 -14.19 4.06 12.32
CA ASP A 7 -15.12 4.63 11.34
C ASP A 7 -14.82 4.17 9.91
N LEU A 8 -13.59 3.70 9.63
CA LEU A 8 -13.25 3.07 8.34
C LEU A 8 -14.15 1.86 8.02
N ALA A 9 -14.71 1.19 9.03
CA ALA A 9 -15.65 0.08 8.85
C ALA A 9 -17.00 0.53 8.28
N LEU A 10 -17.31 1.82 8.31
CA LEU A 10 -18.53 2.42 7.76
C LEU A 10 -18.40 2.74 6.26
N ALA A 11 -17.20 2.67 5.70
CA ALA A 11 -16.96 2.96 4.29
C ALA A 11 -17.53 1.85 3.39
N ASP A 12 -18.29 2.24 2.36
CA ASP A 12 -18.50 1.38 1.19
C ASP A 12 -17.20 1.30 0.38
N TRP A 13 -16.51 0.16 0.44
CA TRP A 13 -15.23 -0.07 -0.23
C TRP A 13 -15.33 -0.27 -1.76
N ASN A 14 -16.54 -0.30 -2.33
CA ASN A 14 -16.77 -0.25 -3.78
C ASN A 14 -17.04 1.17 -4.30
N ASP A 15 -17.22 2.14 -3.41
CA ASP A 15 -17.43 3.54 -3.76
C ASP A 15 -16.18 4.36 -3.38
N VAL A 16 -15.53 4.94 -4.39
CA VAL A 16 -14.29 5.72 -4.19
C VAL A 16 -14.52 6.99 -3.39
N ASP A 17 -15.71 7.61 -3.49
CA ASP A 17 -16.03 8.85 -2.76
C ASP A 17 -16.24 8.55 -1.27
N SER A 18 -16.95 7.47 -0.97
CA SER A 18 -17.07 6.93 0.38
C SER A 18 -15.69 6.61 0.99
N VAL A 19 -14.84 5.86 0.30
CA VAL A 19 -13.49 5.53 0.79
C VAL A 19 -12.64 6.79 0.98
N ALA A 20 -12.74 7.77 0.07
CA ALA A 20 -12.01 9.03 0.18
C ALA A 20 -12.39 9.79 1.44
N LYS A 21 -13.69 9.90 1.74
CA LYS A 21 -14.19 10.56 2.94
C LYS A 21 -13.61 9.96 4.22
N PHE A 22 -13.82 8.66 4.44
CA PHE A 22 -13.40 8.02 5.70
C PHE A 22 -11.87 7.91 5.81
N SER A 23 -11.18 7.71 4.70
CA SER A 23 -9.71 7.69 4.71
C SER A 23 -9.12 9.07 5.00
N ALA A 24 -9.76 10.16 4.54
CA ALA A 24 -9.33 11.52 4.85
C ALA A 24 -9.43 11.81 6.36
N GLU A 25 -10.48 11.34 7.04
CA GLU A 25 -10.62 11.45 8.50
C GLU A 25 -9.55 10.63 9.24
N ALA A 26 -9.23 9.42 8.76
CA ALA A 26 -8.14 8.62 9.30
C ALA A 26 -6.77 9.28 9.08
N PHE A 27 -6.55 9.92 7.93
CA PHE A 27 -5.32 10.67 7.63
C PHE A 27 -5.20 11.94 8.47
N ALA A 28 -6.29 12.68 8.66
CA ALA A 28 -6.32 13.87 9.50
C ALA A 28 -5.89 13.55 10.94
N ALA A 29 -6.25 12.38 11.48
CA ALA A 29 -5.79 11.96 12.80
C ALA A 29 -4.25 11.89 12.94
N PHE A 30 -3.53 11.54 11.86
CA PHE A 30 -2.07 11.56 11.86
C PHE A 30 -1.49 12.96 11.70
N ASP A 31 -2.22 13.87 11.04
CA ASP A 31 -1.81 15.27 10.90
C ASP A 31 -2.06 16.05 12.22
N GLU A 32 -3.14 15.73 12.94
CA GLU A 32 -3.57 16.38 14.19
C GLU A 32 -2.78 15.91 15.43
N ASP A 33 -2.34 14.65 15.45
CA ASP A 33 -1.49 14.09 16.50
C ASP A 33 -0.16 13.60 15.90
N PRO A 34 0.87 14.48 15.85
CA PRO A 34 2.19 14.15 15.29
C PRO A 34 2.89 12.97 15.98
N ASP A 35 2.50 12.65 17.22
CA ASP A 35 3.05 11.52 17.96
C ASP A 35 2.33 10.20 17.67
N LEU A 36 1.15 10.21 17.02
CA LEU A 36 0.37 9.02 16.73
C LEU A 36 1.15 8.00 15.90
N LEU A 37 1.67 8.43 14.75
CA LEU A 37 2.43 7.54 13.87
C LEU A 37 3.73 7.04 14.53
N PRO A 38 4.58 7.90 15.14
CA PRO A 38 5.74 7.45 15.90
C PRO A 38 5.42 6.45 17.02
N ARG A 39 4.34 6.65 17.78
CA ARG A 39 3.92 5.69 18.83
C ARG A 39 3.55 4.34 18.23
N MET A 40 2.76 4.32 17.15
CA MET A 40 2.37 3.08 16.46
C MET A 40 3.55 2.35 15.81
N LEU A 41 4.50 3.08 15.23
CA LEU A 41 5.72 2.49 14.67
C LEU A 41 6.60 1.87 15.76
N ARG A 42 6.73 2.52 16.91
CA ARG A 42 7.51 1.99 18.04
C ARG A 42 6.86 0.76 18.67
N SER A 43 5.53 0.68 18.73
CA SER A 43 4.84 -0.49 19.30
C SER A 43 5.06 -1.77 18.49
N LEU A 44 5.39 -1.68 17.20
CA LEU A 44 5.76 -2.84 16.37
C LEU A 44 6.95 -3.62 16.93
N ARG A 45 7.80 -3.01 17.77
CA ARG A 45 8.93 -3.72 18.38
C ARG A 45 8.49 -4.84 19.32
N THR A 46 7.30 -4.73 19.90
CA THR A 46 6.78 -5.68 20.91
C THR A 46 5.45 -6.32 20.52
N ASP A 47 4.81 -5.87 19.44
CA ASP A 47 3.49 -6.35 19.02
C ASP A 47 3.56 -7.72 18.32
N GLN A 48 3.18 -8.78 19.04
CA GLN A 48 3.20 -10.15 18.50
C GLN A 48 2.18 -10.41 17.39
N HIS A 49 1.15 -9.57 17.26
CA HIS A 49 0.11 -9.70 16.24
C HIS A 49 0.52 -9.01 14.92
N LEU A 50 1.06 -7.79 15.00
CA LEU A 50 1.36 -6.99 13.81
C LEU A 50 2.72 -7.31 13.17
N ARG A 51 3.72 -7.70 13.98
CA ARG A 51 5.07 -8.03 13.49
C ARG A 51 5.06 -9.06 12.34
N PRO A 52 4.34 -10.20 12.43
CA PRO A 52 4.33 -11.20 11.37
C PRO A 52 3.67 -10.73 10.06
N MET A 53 3.01 -9.57 10.07
CA MET A 53 2.38 -8.96 8.90
C MET A 53 3.26 -7.94 8.20
N CYS A 54 4.40 -7.56 8.80
CA CYS A 54 5.36 -6.66 8.20
C CYS A 54 6.23 -7.43 7.20
N GLU A 55 6.46 -6.82 6.03
CA GLU A 55 7.08 -7.49 4.89
C GLU A 55 8.22 -6.65 4.33
N SER A 56 9.36 -7.27 4.04
CA SER A 56 10.48 -6.67 3.31
C SER A 56 10.55 -7.25 1.90
N TYR A 57 10.57 -6.37 0.91
CA TYR A 57 10.83 -6.68 -0.49
C TYR A 57 12.11 -5.97 -0.93
N ASP A 58 12.74 -6.41 -2.01
CA ASP A 58 13.98 -5.79 -2.53
C ASP A 58 13.85 -4.27 -2.74
N PHE A 59 12.64 -3.80 -3.06
CA PHE A 59 12.36 -2.40 -3.39
C PHE A 59 11.61 -1.61 -2.32
N MET A 60 11.00 -2.28 -1.32
CA MET A 60 10.16 -1.59 -0.33
C MET A 60 9.99 -2.40 0.96
N ASP A 61 9.83 -1.70 2.07
CA ASP A 61 9.31 -2.26 3.31
C ASP A 61 7.84 -1.90 3.51
N LYS A 62 7.04 -2.84 4.01
CA LYS A 62 5.65 -2.63 4.42
C LYS A 62 5.52 -2.90 5.91
N LEU A 63 5.19 -1.86 6.68
CA LEU A 63 4.96 -1.94 8.12
C LEU A 63 3.47 -1.86 8.39
N VAL A 64 2.87 -2.91 8.94
CA VAL A 64 1.45 -2.92 9.30
C VAL A 64 1.30 -2.32 10.69
N ILE A 65 0.70 -1.13 10.80
CA ILE A 65 0.58 -0.40 12.07
C ILE A 65 -0.79 -0.53 12.73
N HIS A 66 -1.79 -1.01 11.98
CA HIS A 66 -3.13 -1.28 12.49
C HIS A 66 -3.79 -2.36 11.65
N ASP A 67 -4.48 -3.30 12.30
CA ASP A 67 -5.21 -4.41 11.70
C ASP A 67 -6.54 -4.57 12.46
N ASP A 68 -7.65 -4.23 11.80
CA ASP A 68 -9.00 -4.54 12.27
C ASP A 68 -9.45 -5.85 11.61
N ARG A 69 -9.57 -6.89 12.43
CA ARG A 69 -9.92 -8.23 11.96
C ARG A 69 -11.40 -8.39 11.65
N GLU A 70 -12.28 -7.62 12.32
CA GLU A 70 -13.73 -7.73 12.13
C GLU A 70 -14.12 -7.14 10.78
N SER A 71 -13.64 -5.94 10.47
CA SER A 71 -13.87 -5.27 9.19
C SER A 71 -12.86 -5.64 8.11
N ASN A 72 -11.80 -6.41 8.45
CA ASN A 72 -10.67 -6.74 7.56
C ASN A 72 -10.00 -5.49 6.94
N ILE A 73 -9.87 -4.42 7.73
CA ILE A 73 -9.22 -3.17 7.35
C ILE A 73 -7.80 -3.14 7.90
N ARG A 74 -6.87 -2.54 7.15
CA ARG A 74 -5.47 -2.42 7.60
C ARG A 74 -4.87 -1.09 7.22
N ILE A 75 -4.08 -0.53 8.13
CA ILE A 75 -3.25 0.66 7.89
C ILE A 75 -1.79 0.22 7.84
N ARG A 76 -1.08 0.66 6.81
CA ARG A 76 0.31 0.30 6.54
C ARG A 76 1.15 1.53 6.25
N VAL A 77 2.41 1.49 6.65
CA VAL A 77 3.44 2.42 6.17
C VAL A 77 4.26 1.70 5.12
N HIS A 78 4.44 2.33 3.98
CA HIS A 78 5.30 1.86 2.90
C HIS A 78 6.56 2.73 2.85
N LEU A 79 7.74 2.09 2.82
CA LEU A 79 9.04 2.77 2.74
C LEU A 79 9.78 2.33 1.47
N PHE A 80 9.96 3.25 0.53
CA PHE A 80 10.53 2.93 -0.78
C PHE A 80 12.05 3.10 -0.80
N ARG A 81 12.73 2.09 -1.35
CA ARG A 81 14.18 2.07 -1.57
C ARG A 81 14.52 2.63 -2.96
N PRO A 82 15.78 3.07 -3.19
CA PRO A 82 16.22 3.48 -4.52
C PRO A 82 15.93 2.41 -5.58
N GLY A 83 15.52 2.86 -6.76
CA GLY A 83 15.30 1.96 -7.91
C GLY A 83 13.93 1.28 -7.94
N TYR A 84 12.99 1.67 -7.06
CA TYR A 84 11.63 1.15 -7.17
C TYR A 84 10.93 1.69 -8.42
N PHE A 85 10.57 0.76 -9.30
CA PHE A 85 9.66 0.97 -10.40
C PHE A 85 8.65 -0.17 -10.37
N ASP A 86 7.38 0.15 -10.09
CA ASP A 86 6.35 -0.86 -10.16
C ASP A 86 5.94 -1.15 -11.59
N ARG A 87 5.58 -2.39 -11.83
CA ARG A 87 4.91 -2.81 -13.05
C ARG A 87 3.44 -2.41 -12.98
N PRO A 88 2.77 -2.14 -14.11
CA PRO A 88 1.33 -1.96 -14.10
C PRO A 88 0.64 -3.16 -13.45
N HIS A 89 -0.17 -2.89 -12.43
CA HIS A 89 -0.90 -3.91 -11.68
C HIS A 89 -2.21 -3.35 -11.12
N ASN A 90 -3.13 -4.23 -10.76
CA ASN A 90 -4.31 -3.89 -9.96
C ASN A 90 -4.13 -4.40 -8.52
N HIS A 91 -5.14 -4.20 -7.68
CA HIS A 91 -5.12 -4.65 -6.30
C HIS A 91 -6.31 -5.57 -6.01
N ARG A 92 -6.15 -6.40 -4.98
CA ARG A 92 -7.25 -7.21 -4.43
C ARG A 92 -8.26 -6.38 -3.64
N TRP A 93 -7.89 -5.15 -3.24
CA TRP A 93 -8.65 -4.29 -2.33
C TRP A 93 -8.66 -2.86 -2.87
N THR A 94 -9.77 -2.15 -2.66
CA THR A 94 -9.79 -0.70 -2.78
C THR A 94 -8.95 -0.14 -1.62
N PHE A 95 -8.16 0.89 -1.90
CA PHE A 95 -7.31 1.50 -0.89
C PHE A 95 -7.20 3.01 -1.08
N ALA A 96 -6.83 3.68 0.00
CA ALA A 96 -6.41 5.08 0.00
C ALA A 96 -4.94 5.18 0.39
N THR A 97 -4.24 6.16 -0.17
CA THR A 97 -2.84 6.44 0.14
C THR A 97 -2.69 7.93 0.45
N LYS A 98 -1.81 8.25 1.41
CA LYS A 98 -1.29 9.59 1.69
C LYS A 98 0.24 9.57 1.65
N ILE A 99 0.85 10.49 0.92
CA ILE A 99 2.30 10.63 0.88
C ILE A 99 2.75 11.37 2.14
N LEU A 100 3.62 10.73 2.92
CA LEU A 100 4.14 11.28 4.17
C LEU A 100 5.45 12.05 3.94
N SER A 101 6.26 11.59 3.00
CA SER A 101 7.50 12.26 2.60
C SER A 101 7.93 11.75 1.22
N GLY A 102 8.64 12.57 0.45
CA GLY A 102 9.08 12.23 -0.91
C GLY A 102 7.98 12.39 -1.95
N SER A 103 8.04 11.60 -3.02
CA SER A 103 7.08 11.70 -4.12
C SER A 103 6.93 10.43 -4.94
N TYR A 104 5.80 10.32 -5.62
CA TYR A 104 5.51 9.32 -6.65
C TYR A 104 5.36 9.97 -8.02
N VAL A 105 5.80 9.28 -9.05
CA VAL A 105 5.16 9.34 -10.37
C VAL A 105 4.12 8.23 -10.43
N HIS A 106 2.85 8.61 -10.32
CA HIS A 106 1.71 7.69 -10.37
C HIS A 106 1.08 7.70 -11.77
N ARG A 107 0.98 6.52 -12.37
CA ARG A 107 0.39 6.31 -13.70
C ARG A 107 -0.85 5.44 -13.59
N LEU A 108 -1.94 5.86 -14.21
CA LEU A 108 -3.18 5.10 -14.35
C LEU A 108 -3.35 4.66 -15.79
N TYR A 109 -3.71 3.39 -15.98
CA TYR A 109 -3.81 2.76 -17.29
C TYR A 109 -5.25 2.36 -17.65
N GLY A 110 -6.21 2.66 -16.79
CA GLY A 110 -7.61 2.25 -16.93
C GLY A 110 -7.96 1.12 -15.98
N ARG A 111 -8.86 0.23 -16.42
CA ARG A 111 -9.40 -0.85 -15.60
C ARG A 111 -8.93 -2.22 -16.07
N ASP A 112 -8.87 -3.18 -15.14
CA ASP A 112 -8.45 -4.54 -15.43
C ASP A 112 -9.40 -5.30 -16.35
N ASP A 113 -10.70 -5.03 -16.29
CA ASP A 113 -11.70 -5.58 -17.23
C ASP A 113 -11.52 -5.10 -18.68
N GLN A 114 -10.75 -4.04 -18.90
CA GLN A 114 -10.39 -3.53 -20.23
C GLN A 114 -9.03 -4.04 -20.70
N LEU A 115 -8.21 -4.60 -19.79
CA LEU A 115 -6.95 -5.24 -20.13
C LEU A 115 -7.22 -6.71 -20.42
N LEU A 116 -7.40 -7.02 -21.70
CA LEU A 116 -7.58 -8.40 -22.16
C LEU A 116 -6.39 -9.25 -21.69
N GLU A 117 -6.65 -10.46 -21.20
CA GLU A 117 -5.61 -11.44 -20.91
C GLU A 117 -4.81 -11.71 -22.20
N GLY A 118 -3.49 -11.48 -22.17
CA GLY A 118 -2.64 -11.52 -23.38
C GLY A 118 -2.62 -10.24 -24.22
N ALA A 119 -3.24 -9.14 -23.76
CA ALA A 119 -3.06 -7.83 -24.36
C ALA A 119 -1.57 -7.46 -24.40
N ASP A 120 -1.17 -6.82 -25.49
CA ASP A 120 0.21 -6.36 -25.65
C ASP A 120 0.54 -5.34 -24.55
N SER A 121 1.40 -5.73 -23.62
CA SER A 121 1.80 -4.88 -22.51
C SER A 121 2.63 -3.68 -22.93
N ASP A 122 3.18 -3.68 -24.16
CA ASP A 122 3.82 -2.53 -24.76
C ASP A 122 2.79 -1.50 -25.28
N ALA A 123 1.53 -1.89 -25.47
CA ALA A 123 0.44 -0.98 -25.86
C ALA A 123 -0.23 -0.26 -24.68
N LEU A 124 0.19 -0.55 -23.44
CA LEU A 124 -0.33 0.12 -22.25
C LEU A 124 0.18 1.57 -22.18
N GLU A 125 -0.60 2.51 -22.67
CA GLU A 125 -0.34 3.93 -22.49
C GLU A 125 -1.03 4.46 -21.21
N PRO A 126 -0.34 5.28 -20.40
CA PRO A 126 -0.96 5.87 -19.22
C PRO A 126 -2.03 6.88 -19.67
N LEU A 127 -3.27 6.68 -19.22
CA LEU A 127 -4.38 7.62 -19.42
C LEU A 127 -4.19 8.89 -18.58
N VAL A 128 -3.59 8.73 -17.39
CA VAL A 128 -3.26 9.81 -16.47
C VAL A 128 -1.88 9.56 -15.89
N GLN A 129 -1.06 10.61 -15.83
CA GLN A 129 0.19 10.63 -15.09
C GLN A 129 0.19 11.84 -14.17
N ARG A 130 0.51 11.60 -12.89
CA ARG A 130 0.59 12.64 -11.87
C ARG A 130 1.87 12.49 -11.05
N VAL A 131 2.37 13.61 -10.56
CA VAL A 131 3.39 13.62 -9.51
C VAL A 131 2.68 13.87 -8.20
N GLU A 132 2.63 12.86 -7.34
CA GLU A 132 2.01 12.95 -6.01
C GLU A 132 3.13 13.22 -4.99
N GLY A 133 3.15 14.41 -4.41
CA GLY A 133 4.14 14.83 -3.41
C GLY A 133 3.61 14.72 -1.98
N GLU A 134 4.45 15.09 -1.02
CA GLU A 134 4.10 15.15 0.40
C GLU A 134 2.75 15.83 0.67
N GLY A 135 1.93 15.21 1.52
CA GLY A 135 0.58 15.67 1.85
C GLY A 135 -0.50 15.27 0.83
N ALA A 136 -0.13 14.92 -0.41
CA ALA A 136 -1.09 14.43 -1.39
C ALA A 136 -1.71 13.10 -0.96
N SER A 137 -2.98 12.91 -1.31
CA SER A 137 -3.69 11.66 -1.07
C SER A 137 -4.58 11.29 -2.24
N TYR A 138 -4.76 9.99 -2.46
CA TYR A 138 -5.64 9.46 -3.50
C TYR A 138 -6.30 8.17 -3.06
N VAL A 139 -7.41 7.82 -3.73
CA VAL A 139 -8.08 6.53 -3.61
C VAL A 139 -7.95 5.78 -4.92
N LEU A 140 -7.72 4.48 -4.84
CA LEU A 140 -7.67 3.60 -6.00
C LEU A 140 -8.64 2.43 -5.81
N HIS A 141 -9.64 2.35 -6.70
CA HIS A 141 -10.55 1.21 -6.76
C HIS A 141 -9.80 -0.06 -7.17
N HIS A 142 -10.15 -1.21 -6.61
CA HIS A 142 -9.47 -2.50 -6.85
C HIS A 142 -9.49 -3.00 -8.32
N ASN A 143 -10.30 -2.41 -9.19
CA ASN A 143 -10.29 -2.68 -10.65
C ASN A 143 -9.31 -1.78 -11.41
N SER A 144 -8.76 -0.75 -10.79
CA SER A 144 -7.88 0.19 -11.48
C SER A 144 -6.51 -0.42 -11.66
N VAL A 145 -5.93 -0.25 -12.85
CA VAL A 145 -4.56 -0.66 -13.13
C VAL A 145 -3.67 0.56 -13.05
N HIS A 146 -2.65 0.49 -12.21
CA HIS A 146 -1.73 1.58 -11.98
C HIS A 146 -0.28 1.11 -11.85
N ALA A 147 0.65 2.05 -11.95
CA ALA A 147 2.03 1.85 -11.55
C ALA A 147 2.49 3.07 -10.76
N VAL A 148 3.37 2.84 -9.79
CA VAL A 148 4.06 3.88 -9.04
C VAL A 148 5.56 3.73 -9.26
N GLN A 149 6.20 4.85 -9.53
CA GLN A 149 7.64 4.99 -9.42
C GLN A 149 7.90 5.97 -8.29
N ALA A 150 8.65 5.54 -7.27
CA ALA A 150 8.91 6.34 -6.08
C ALA A 150 10.39 6.70 -6.02
N ASP A 151 10.68 7.93 -5.57
CA ASP A 151 12.05 8.32 -5.27
C ASP A 151 12.55 7.61 -4.01
N ALA A 152 13.87 7.44 -3.90
CA ALA A 152 14.49 6.92 -2.71
C ALA A 152 14.13 7.77 -1.48
N GLY A 153 13.73 7.13 -0.39
CA GLY A 153 13.32 7.85 0.83
C GLY A 153 11.87 8.33 0.80
N THR A 154 11.07 7.90 -0.17
CA THR A 154 9.62 8.14 -0.14
C THR A 154 8.96 7.25 0.92
N ALA A 155 8.04 7.85 1.69
CA ALA A 155 7.20 7.15 2.64
C ALA A 155 5.73 7.49 2.40
N SER A 156 4.85 6.50 2.52
CA SER A 156 3.40 6.72 2.43
C SER A 156 2.65 5.93 3.47
N LEU A 157 1.50 6.46 3.86
CA LEU A 157 0.47 5.76 4.60
C LEU A 157 -0.54 5.16 3.62
N LEU A 158 -0.92 3.91 3.82
CA LEU A 158 -1.92 3.22 3.01
C LEU A 158 -2.98 2.61 3.91
N VAL A 159 -4.24 2.92 3.63
CA VAL A 159 -5.41 2.28 4.24
C VAL A 159 -6.04 1.38 3.20
N ARG A 160 -6.14 0.07 3.48
CA ARG A 160 -6.80 -0.89 2.61
C ARG A 160 -8.03 -1.49 3.27
N GLY A 161 -9.05 -1.74 2.47
CA GLY A 161 -10.28 -2.41 2.90
C GLY A 161 -10.23 -3.94 2.83
N PRO A 162 -11.39 -4.58 2.93
CA PRO A 162 -11.56 -6.00 2.64
C PRO A 162 -11.05 -6.37 1.23
N ALA A 163 -10.66 -7.63 1.07
CA ALA A 163 -10.36 -8.15 -0.26
C ALA A 163 -11.66 -8.26 -1.07
N ALA A 164 -11.73 -7.58 -2.21
CA ALA A 164 -12.79 -7.70 -3.21
C ALA A 164 -12.51 -8.83 -4.22
N LYS A 165 -11.26 -9.31 -4.27
CA LYS A 165 -10.80 -10.37 -5.19
C LYS A 165 -9.82 -11.31 -4.52
N ASP A 166 -9.64 -12.50 -5.06
CA ASP A 166 -8.68 -13.51 -4.56
C ASP A 166 -7.26 -13.30 -5.09
N ARG A 167 -7.15 -12.62 -6.24
CA ARG A 167 -5.91 -12.43 -6.99
C ARG A 167 -5.82 -11.04 -7.60
N LEU A 168 -4.59 -10.62 -7.86
CA LEU A 168 -4.26 -9.39 -8.58
C LEU A 168 -3.42 -9.70 -9.82
N LEU A 169 -3.54 -8.84 -10.82
CA LEU A 169 -2.89 -8.92 -12.12
C LEU A 169 -1.59 -8.11 -12.07
N PHE A 170 -0.49 -8.71 -12.49
CA PHE A 170 0.72 -7.99 -12.87
C PHE A 170 0.90 -8.04 -14.38
N VAL A 171 1.38 -6.94 -14.94
CA VAL A 171 1.76 -6.84 -16.35
C VAL A 171 3.28 -6.73 -16.48
N ASP A 172 3.93 -7.74 -17.07
CA ASP A 172 5.34 -7.71 -17.43
C ASP A 172 5.50 -7.20 -18.87
N ARG A 173 5.95 -5.95 -19.01
CA ARG A 173 6.25 -5.36 -20.32
C ARG A 173 7.39 -6.06 -21.02
N ALA A 174 8.51 -6.27 -20.31
CA ALA A 174 9.70 -6.87 -20.88
C ALA A 174 9.44 -8.29 -21.42
N LYS A 175 8.57 -9.05 -20.76
CA LYS A 175 8.19 -10.41 -21.18
C LYS A 175 6.93 -10.48 -22.03
N ARG A 176 6.26 -9.35 -22.28
CA ARG A 176 4.97 -9.28 -22.99
C ARG A 176 3.91 -10.24 -22.45
N THR A 177 3.88 -10.38 -21.12
CA THR A 177 3.00 -11.32 -20.41
C THR A 177 2.27 -10.65 -19.27
N SER A 178 1.16 -11.23 -18.85
CA SER A 178 0.49 -10.90 -17.60
C SER A 178 0.36 -12.16 -16.75
N TYR A 179 0.44 -12.03 -15.43
CA TYR A 179 0.30 -13.16 -14.52
C TYR A 179 -0.48 -12.76 -13.27
N TRP A 180 -1.19 -13.74 -12.71
CA TRP A 180 -2.00 -13.56 -11.52
C TRP A 180 -1.19 -13.92 -10.28
N VAL A 181 -1.28 -13.06 -9.25
CA VAL A 181 -0.72 -13.30 -7.92
C VAL A 181 -1.86 -13.39 -6.92
N TYR A 182 -1.93 -14.52 -6.24
CA TYR A 182 -2.87 -14.74 -5.13
C TYR A 182 -2.29 -14.12 -3.87
N GLY A 183 -3.13 -13.71 -2.91
CA GLY A 183 -2.59 -13.17 -1.67
C GLY A 183 -2.29 -14.22 -0.61
N ALA A 184 -2.10 -13.72 0.61
CA ALA A 184 -1.48 -14.41 1.74
C ALA A 184 -1.96 -15.84 2.02
N GLU A 185 -3.24 -16.12 1.84
CA GLU A 185 -3.86 -17.42 2.11
C GLU A 185 -3.43 -18.54 1.15
N HIS A 186 -2.87 -18.18 -0.01
CA HIS A 186 -2.40 -19.11 -1.03
C HIS A 186 -0.87 -19.17 -1.13
N GLU A 187 -0.15 -18.46 -0.27
CA GLU A 187 1.30 -18.44 -0.29
C GLU A 187 1.89 -19.73 0.26
N THR A 188 2.95 -20.21 -0.37
CA THR A 188 3.75 -21.31 0.20
C THR A 188 4.49 -20.81 1.46
N PRO A 189 4.87 -21.72 2.38
CA PRO A 189 5.69 -21.35 3.53
C PRO A 189 7.02 -20.68 3.14
N GLU A 190 7.56 -21.01 1.96
CA GLU A 190 8.77 -20.39 1.42
C GLU A 190 8.52 -18.94 1.00
N GLN A 191 7.49 -18.69 0.18
CA GLN A 191 7.10 -17.34 -0.22
C GLN A 191 6.81 -16.44 0.97
N ARG A 192 6.21 -16.98 2.03
CA ARG A 192 5.99 -16.25 3.28
C ARG A 192 7.32 -15.94 3.98
N ARG A 193 8.22 -16.91 4.12
CA ARG A 193 9.53 -16.70 4.75
C ARG A 193 10.36 -15.66 4.02
N ASP A 194 10.37 -15.67 2.69
CA ASP A 194 11.22 -14.81 1.87
C ASP A 194 10.94 -13.32 2.06
N LYS A 195 9.70 -12.96 2.38
CA LYS A 195 9.29 -11.57 2.63
C LYS A 195 9.11 -11.22 4.10
N SER A 196 9.08 -12.19 5.00
CA SER A 196 8.98 -11.93 6.43
C SER A 196 10.23 -11.18 6.91
N MET A 197 10.03 -10.13 7.70
CA MET A 197 11.14 -9.40 8.29
C MET A 197 11.79 -10.18 9.44
N THR A 198 13.11 -10.19 9.50
CA THR A 198 13.84 -10.47 10.74
C THR A 198 13.66 -9.32 11.73
N ASP A 199 14.00 -9.56 13.00
CA ASP A 199 13.94 -8.53 14.05
C ASP A 199 14.79 -7.30 13.67
N ASP A 200 16.01 -7.51 13.17
CA ASP A 200 16.90 -6.44 12.72
C ASP A 200 16.35 -5.66 11.52
N GLN A 201 15.74 -6.37 10.56
CA GLN A 201 15.11 -5.73 9.39
C GLN A 201 13.95 -4.83 9.82
N LEU A 202 13.11 -5.32 10.73
CA LEU A 202 11.97 -4.57 11.25
C LEU A 202 12.44 -3.35 12.05
N ASP A 203 13.42 -3.52 12.94
CA ASP A 203 13.98 -2.43 13.72
C ASP A 203 14.63 -1.35 12.84
N GLY A 204 15.32 -1.78 11.79
CA GLY A 204 15.87 -0.89 10.76
C GLY A 204 14.79 -0.15 9.99
N ALA A 205 13.71 -0.83 9.61
CA ALA A 205 12.57 -0.22 8.92
C ALA A 205 11.83 0.80 9.80
N ILE A 206 11.60 0.49 11.08
CA ILE A 206 11.01 1.44 12.05
C ILE A 206 11.90 2.68 12.18
N THR A 207 13.21 2.50 12.31
CA THR A 207 14.17 3.62 12.42
C THR A 207 14.14 4.51 11.19
N ARG A 208 14.12 3.91 9.98
CA ARG A 208 13.98 4.64 8.71
C ARG A 208 12.64 5.38 8.64
N ALA A 209 11.54 4.74 8.99
CA ALA A 209 10.21 5.36 9.00
C ALA A 209 10.20 6.60 9.89
N LEU A 210 10.68 6.48 11.14
CA LEU A 210 10.77 7.60 12.08
C LEU A 210 11.63 8.76 11.56
N ALA A 211 12.72 8.47 10.86
CA ALA A 211 13.58 9.50 10.28
C ALA A 211 12.92 10.26 9.11
N LEU A 212 12.00 9.62 8.39
CA LEU A 212 11.27 10.22 7.26
C LEU A 212 10.05 11.02 7.70
N VAL A 213 9.36 10.59 8.77
CA VAL A 213 8.08 11.19 9.19
C VAL A 213 8.17 12.08 10.43
N GLY A 214 9.29 12.03 11.16
CA GLY A 214 9.48 12.77 12.42
C GLY A 214 10.08 14.17 12.26
N ARG A 215 9.72 14.91 11.20
CA ARG A 215 10.16 16.30 10.99
C ARG A 215 9.03 17.28 11.27
#